data_AF-A0A8J5ELG6-F1
#
_entry.id   AF-A0A8J5ELG6-F1
#
_cell.length_a   1.000
_cell.length_b   1.000
_cell.length_c   1.000
_cell.angle_alpha   90.00
_cell.angle_beta   90.00
_cell.angle_gamma   90.00
#
_symmetry.space_group_name_H-M   'P 1'
#
loop_
_entity.id
_entity.type
_entity.pdbx_description
1 polymer ?
#
loop_
_entity_poly.entity_id
_entity_poly.type
_entity_poly.pdbx_seq_one_letter_code
_entity_poly.pdbx_strand_id
1 'polypeptide(L)'
;MEDRIKRRKVEIEKDEENNGQTQLTAITALDDPENAGSVHLKDLIGSPNLDAMWQFNFMIDLGFVLKQIHKDALSRVKCRFVMGDYSGEVIEQFTEQIKTLPIASNIEVGRAKLTNPFATHHTKMMVLFFSDKNGVRSAQVVIHTANMISHDWDNMCQGVWKSERVFEKPKDTKTSVFETDLLAYLSEYKLDTTAKLIKFVSRFDWSQESARIVGSVPGTHNNNKWGLLRVADLLEEHKEDHRGDYEGADTDTIVLQSSSIGSLGVKDSWVTPQLVGALDGQSPTDKKGSQSRLPQSQIVWPTVENVRKSFDGYDMGMSIHFKNESDTHKKQYVYMKDRMNVWKADSKFRTRAMPHIKTYTRFTRAGKLRWVLLTSANISKYAWGSVTASKDAKFSIPSWELGVLLFPQAVGKAVFELKDSVIPYDWPLTKYQGKDEPWTKGADHLENDTNGFPWVVTLEGRRKLGR
;
A
#
# COMPACT_ATOMS: atom_id res chain seq x y z
N MET A 1 20.06 -1.08 31.93
CA MET A 1 19.38 -1.38 30.65
C MET A 1 18.74 -0.13 30.07
N GLU A 2 17.99 0.64 30.88
CA GLU A 2 17.38 1.91 30.49
C GLU A 2 18.35 2.97 29.95
N ASP A 3 19.49 3.22 30.59
CA ASP A 3 20.47 4.19 30.08
C ASP A 3 21.09 3.79 28.73
N ARG A 4 21.18 2.48 28.46
CA ARG A 4 21.64 1.96 27.17
C ARG A 4 20.57 2.15 26.09
N ILE A 5 19.31 1.91 26.43
CA ILE A 5 18.17 2.19 25.54
C ILE A 5 18.11 3.68 25.22
N LYS A 6 18.25 4.57 26.21
CA LYS A 6 18.28 6.02 26.00
C LYS A 6 19.39 6.45 25.05
N ARG A 7 20.63 5.98 25.26
CA ARG A 7 21.75 6.28 24.35
C ARG A 7 21.49 5.76 22.93
N ARG A 8 20.92 4.55 22.82
CA ARG A 8 20.63 3.94 21.51
C ARG A 8 19.50 4.66 20.78
N LYS A 9 18.47 5.15 21.49
CA LYS A 9 17.42 6.01 20.92
C LYS A 9 18.04 7.24 20.26
N VAL A 10 18.91 7.96 20.98
CA VAL A 10 19.58 9.16 20.47
C VAL A 10 20.47 8.87 19.24
N GLU A 11 21.15 7.73 19.20
CA GLU A 11 21.93 7.33 18.01
C GLU A 11 21.05 7.07 16.79
N ILE A 12 19.92 6.37 16.97
CA ILE A 12 18.99 6.07 15.88
C ILE A 12 18.25 7.32 15.42
N GLU A 13 17.82 8.19 16.35
CA GLU A 13 17.20 9.47 16.04
C GLU A 13 18.12 10.36 15.19
N LYS A 14 19.45 10.32 15.42
CA LYS A 14 20.44 11.03 14.59
C LYS A 14 20.64 10.40 13.21
N ASP A 15 20.57 9.07 13.10
CA ASP A 15 20.66 8.37 11.82
C ASP A 15 19.36 8.52 10.98
N GLU A 16 18.21 8.70 11.65
CA GLU A 16 16.88 8.87 11.02
C GLU A 16 16.45 10.35 10.89
N GLU A 17 17.20 11.31 11.45
CA GLU A 17 16.86 12.74 11.56
C GLU A 17 16.54 13.43 10.21
N ASN A 18 16.96 12.84 9.10
CA ASN A 18 16.74 13.38 7.75
C ASN A 18 15.57 12.73 6.97
N ASN A 19 15.01 11.60 7.43
CA ASN A 19 14.06 10.81 6.66
C ASN A 19 12.79 10.55 7.49
N GLY A 20 11.71 11.29 7.22
CA GLY A 20 10.43 11.12 7.90
C GLY A 20 9.82 9.71 7.77
N GLN A 21 8.79 9.43 8.57
CA GLN A 21 8.12 8.11 8.61
C GLN A 21 7.53 7.67 7.26
N THR A 22 7.29 8.60 6.33
CA THR A 22 6.82 8.27 4.99
C THR A 22 7.82 8.68 3.92
N GLN A 23 8.11 7.75 3.02
CA GLN A 23 9.07 7.93 1.94
C GLN A 23 8.54 7.34 0.63
N LEU A 24 9.06 7.83 -0.48
CA LEU A 24 8.93 7.16 -1.78
C LEU A 24 10.14 6.23 -1.98
N THR A 25 9.97 5.16 -2.76
CA THR A 25 11.14 4.38 -3.15
C THR A 25 12.04 5.20 -4.08
N ALA A 26 13.33 4.92 -4.01
CA ALA A 26 14.29 5.44 -4.96
C ALA A 26 13.98 4.92 -6.37
N ILE A 27 14.28 5.75 -7.37
CA ILE A 27 14.10 5.45 -8.79
C ILE A 27 15.49 5.36 -9.42
N THR A 28 15.85 4.20 -9.95
CA THR A 28 17.20 3.95 -10.51
C THR A 28 17.56 4.89 -11.66
N ALA A 29 16.58 5.30 -12.46
CA ALA A 29 16.79 6.23 -13.56
C ALA A 29 16.98 7.71 -13.15
N LEU A 30 16.76 8.05 -11.88
CA LEU A 30 16.98 9.40 -11.33
C LEU A 30 18.34 9.50 -10.66
N ASP A 31 18.91 10.71 -10.61
CA ASP A 31 20.17 10.96 -9.90
C ASP A 31 19.99 11.09 -8.38
N ASP A 32 21.11 11.19 -7.64
CA ASP A 32 21.08 11.27 -6.17
C ASP A 32 20.29 12.50 -5.65
N PRO A 33 20.45 13.73 -6.20
CA PRO A 33 19.61 14.87 -5.83
C PRO A 33 18.11 14.63 -6.02
N GLU A 34 17.69 14.02 -7.13
CA GLU A 34 16.27 13.74 -7.41
C GLU A 34 15.71 12.59 -6.54
N ASN A 35 16.60 11.71 -6.07
CA ASN A 35 16.28 10.65 -5.12
C ASN A 35 16.41 11.07 -3.64
N ALA A 36 16.76 12.31 -3.33
CA ALA A 36 16.91 12.77 -1.95
C ALA A 36 15.66 12.46 -1.09
N GLY A 37 15.87 11.86 0.08
CA GLY A 37 14.79 11.43 0.99
C GLY A 37 14.04 10.16 0.58
N SER A 38 14.41 9.52 -0.53
CA SER A 38 13.85 8.24 -0.97
C SER A 38 14.49 7.06 -0.25
N VAL A 39 13.92 5.87 -0.42
CA VAL A 39 14.38 4.65 0.26
C VAL A 39 14.59 3.49 -0.72
N HIS A 40 15.69 2.76 -0.56
CA HIS A 40 15.93 1.47 -1.21
C HIS A 40 15.51 0.33 -0.28
N LEU A 41 15.23 -0.85 -0.84
CA LEU A 41 14.94 -2.05 -0.04
C LEU A 41 16.10 -2.39 0.93
N LYS A 42 17.35 -2.18 0.48
CA LYS A 42 18.55 -2.39 1.29
C LYS A 42 18.60 -1.49 2.53
N ASP A 43 18.03 -0.30 2.49
CA ASP A 43 17.99 0.60 3.66
C ASP A 43 17.06 0.06 4.75
N LEU A 44 16.05 -0.72 4.35
CA LEU A 44 15.07 -1.33 5.26
C LEU A 44 15.58 -2.64 5.86
N ILE A 45 16.16 -3.53 5.04
CA ILE A 45 16.51 -4.91 5.44
C ILE A 45 18.01 -5.24 5.41
N GLY A 46 18.86 -4.27 5.05
CA GLY A 46 20.31 -4.43 4.90
C GLY A 46 21.12 -4.14 6.16
N SER A 47 20.50 -4.14 7.35
CA SER A 47 21.21 -3.92 8.61
C SER A 47 22.03 -5.16 9.03
N PRO A 48 23.29 -5.01 9.48
CA PRO A 48 24.06 -6.10 10.09
C PRO A 48 23.44 -6.62 11.39
N ASN A 49 22.52 -5.86 12.00
CA ASN A 49 21.85 -6.21 13.25
C ASN A 49 20.46 -6.83 13.03
N LEU A 50 20.02 -7.03 11.79
CA LEU A 50 18.71 -7.64 11.48
C LEU A 50 18.69 -9.09 11.96
N ASP A 51 17.89 -9.41 12.96
CA ASP A 51 17.85 -10.72 13.64
C ASP A 51 16.70 -11.61 13.10
N ALA A 52 15.56 -11.00 12.83
CA ALA A 52 14.44 -11.67 12.19
C ALA A 52 13.63 -10.71 11.31
N MET A 53 13.00 -11.23 10.26
CA MET A 53 12.07 -10.48 9.43
C MET A 53 10.86 -11.32 9.04
N TRP A 54 9.69 -10.68 9.04
CA TRP A 54 8.49 -11.17 8.40
C TRP A 54 8.20 -10.32 7.17
N GLN A 55 7.97 -10.98 6.04
CA GLN A 55 7.71 -10.37 4.74
C GLN A 55 6.35 -10.86 4.25
N PHE A 56 5.35 -9.98 4.29
CA PHE A 56 4.04 -10.22 3.71
C PHE A 56 4.04 -9.61 2.32
N ASN A 57 3.76 -10.40 1.28
CA ASN A 57 3.75 -9.87 -0.07
C ASN A 57 2.97 -10.76 -1.05
N PHE A 58 2.52 -10.15 -2.16
CA PHE A 58 1.88 -10.86 -3.26
C PHE A 58 2.89 -11.64 -4.11
N MET A 59 4.03 -11.01 -4.43
CA MET A 59 5.06 -11.61 -5.28
C MET A 59 6.43 -11.42 -4.65
N ILE A 60 7.20 -12.52 -4.56
CA ILE A 60 8.51 -12.55 -3.90
C ILE A 60 9.49 -13.31 -4.78
N ASP A 61 10.54 -12.62 -5.23
CA ASP A 61 11.77 -13.25 -5.70
C ASP A 61 12.71 -13.41 -4.51
N LEU A 62 12.88 -14.66 -4.06
CA LEU A 62 13.70 -14.98 -2.89
C LEU A 62 15.16 -14.57 -3.08
N GLY A 63 15.72 -14.75 -4.28
CA GLY A 63 17.10 -14.39 -4.57
C GLY A 63 17.30 -12.86 -4.53
N PHE A 64 16.34 -12.11 -5.07
CA PHE A 64 16.34 -10.65 -4.99
C PHE A 64 16.31 -10.15 -3.54
N VAL A 65 15.42 -10.68 -2.70
CA VAL A 65 15.31 -10.28 -1.29
C VAL A 65 16.57 -10.60 -0.50
N LEU A 66 17.09 -11.83 -0.61
CA LEU A 66 18.26 -12.25 0.16
C LEU A 66 19.52 -11.44 -0.18
N LYS A 67 19.66 -10.96 -1.42
CA LYS A 67 20.75 -10.06 -1.83
C LYS A 67 20.75 -8.71 -1.11
N GLN A 68 19.63 -8.28 -0.55
CA GLN A 68 19.52 -7.00 0.16
C GLN A 68 19.94 -7.12 1.63
N ILE A 69 20.05 -8.33 2.18
CA ILE A 69 20.41 -8.57 3.57
C ILE A 69 21.92 -8.41 3.73
N HIS A 70 22.35 -7.78 4.83
CA HIS A 70 23.77 -7.66 5.14
C HIS A 70 24.45 -9.04 5.25
N LYS A 71 25.66 -9.17 4.73
CA LYS A 71 26.45 -10.43 4.76
C LYS A 71 26.61 -11.00 6.17
N ASP A 72 26.83 -10.14 7.17
CA ASP A 72 26.99 -10.55 8.57
C ASP A 72 25.67 -11.01 9.23
N ALA A 73 24.54 -10.65 8.63
CA ALA A 73 23.22 -11.03 9.12
C ALA A 73 22.68 -12.29 8.44
N LEU A 74 23.04 -12.52 7.17
CA LEU A 74 22.43 -13.51 6.28
C LEU A 74 22.42 -14.94 6.85
N SER A 75 23.51 -15.38 7.48
CA SER A 75 23.64 -16.76 7.97
C SER A 75 22.80 -17.07 9.22
N ARG A 76 22.38 -16.05 9.98
CA ARG A 76 21.66 -16.21 11.26
C ARG A 76 20.22 -15.67 11.23
N VAL A 77 19.93 -14.71 10.34
CA VAL A 77 18.63 -14.03 10.27
C VAL A 77 17.49 -15.03 10.08
N LYS A 78 16.41 -14.89 10.85
CA LYS A 78 15.20 -15.71 10.67
C LYS A 78 14.26 -15.02 9.69
N CYS A 79 14.04 -15.63 8.53
CA CYS A 79 13.17 -15.07 7.49
C CYS A 79 11.82 -15.79 7.48
N ARG A 80 10.72 -15.05 7.50
CA ARG A 80 9.37 -15.60 7.45
C ARG A 80 8.63 -14.93 6.31
N PHE A 81 8.21 -15.70 5.31
CA PHE A 81 7.49 -15.18 4.16
C PHE A 81 6.01 -15.55 4.30
N VAL A 82 5.11 -14.60 4.08
CA VAL A 82 3.67 -14.83 4.07
C VAL A 82 3.12 -14.36 2.72
N MET A 83 2.59 -15.30 1.96
CA MET A 83 2.03 -15.04 0.63
C MET A 83 0.73 -15.82 0.44
N GLY A 84 -0.13 -15.33 -0.44
CA GLY A 84 -1.37 -15.99 -0.81
C GLY A 84 -1.17 -16.84 -2.05
N ASP A 85 -1.72 -18.05 -2.01
CA ASP A 85 -1.71 -18.95 -3.15
C ASP A 85 -2.96 -19.81 -3.11
N TYR A 86 -3.82 -19.69 -4.13
CA TYR A 86 -5.05 -20.49 -4.21
C TYR A 86 -4.74 -21.91 -4.69
N SER A 87 -3.78 -22.07 -5.60
CA SER A 87 -3.39 -23.36 -6.17
C SER A 87 -2.53 -24.20 -5.22
N GLY A 88 -1.58 -23.57 -4.54
CA GLY A 88 -0.52 -24.21 -3.76
C GLY A 88 0.78 -24.37 -4.54
N GLU A 89 0.76 -24.21 -5.86
CA GLU A 89 1.92 -24.40 -6.74
C GLU A 89 3.01 -23.35 -6.50
N VAL A 90 2.63 -22.09 -6.24
CA VAL A 90 3.60 -21.01 -5.98
C VAL A 90 4.32 -21.27 -4.66
N ILE A 91 3.58 -21.68 -3.63
CA ILE A 91 4.17 -22.04 -2.32
C ILE A 91 5.08 -23.26 -2.45
N GLU A 92 4.69 -24.27 -3.23
CA GLU A 92 5.49 -25.46 -3.47
C GLU A 92 6.81 -25.12 -4.16
N GLN A 93 6.76 -24.37 -5.28
CA GLN A 93 7.95 -23.89 -6.00
C GLN A 93 8.86 -23.05 -5.10
N PHE A 94 8.28 -22.15 -4.30
CA PHE A 94 9.03 -21.34 -3.35
C PHE A 94 9.71 -22.21 -2.27
N THR A 95 9.03 -23.25 -1.80
CA THR A 95 9.58 -24.20 -0.83
C THR A 95 10.72 -25.03 -1.40
N GLU A 96 10.61 -25.49 -2.65
CA GLU A 96 11.72 -26.18 -3.33
C GLU A 96 12.93 -25.25 -3.51
N GLN A 97 12.71 -23.98 -3.88
CA GLN A 97 13.79 -22.99 -3.96
C GLN A 97 14.50 -22.83 -2.61
N ILE A 98 13.76 -22.75 -1.50
CA ILE A 98 14.33 -22.63 -0.14
C ILE A 98 15.27 -23.80 0.18
N LYS A 99 14.91 -25.04 -0.17
CA LYS A 99 15.71 -26.24 0.14
C LYS A 99 17.12 -26.20 -0.47
N THR A 100 17.29 -25.46 -1.56
CA THR A 100 18.60 -25.31 -2.23
C THR A 100 19.53 -24.33 -1.54
N LEU A 101 19.03 -23.55 -0.57
CA LEU A 101 19.79 -22.47 0.06
C LEU A 101 20.53 -22.94 1.32
N PRO A 102 21.76 -22.44 1.56
CA PRO A 102 22.51 -22.74 2.79
C PRO A 102 21.78 -22.34 4.09
N ILE A 103 20.84 -21.40 4.00
CA ILE A 103 20.07 -20.87 5.13
C ILE A 103 18.66 -21.45 5.22
N ALA A 104 18.38 -22.58 4.55
CA ALA A 104 17.04 -23.18 4.49
C ALA A 104 16.37 -23.32 5.87
N SER A 105 17.12 -23.75 6.90
CA SER A 105 16.63 -23.89 8.28
C SER A 105 16.22 -22.58 8.96
N ASN A 106 16.60 -21.44 8.38
CA ASN A 106 16.24 -20.12 8.87
C ASN A 106 15.02 -19.53 8.15
N ILE A 107 14.49 -20.18 7.11
CA ILE A 107 13.38 -19.68 6.32
C ILE A 107 12.11 -20.51 6.62
N GLU A 108 10.99 -19.85 6.91
CA GLU A 108 9.67 -20.49 6.91
C GLU A 108 8.73 -19.72 5.98
N VAL A 109 7.77 -20.43 5.37
CA VAL A 109 6.73 -19.85 4.53
C VAL A 109 5.35 -20.13 5.12
N GLY A 110 4.50 -19.11 5.15
CA GLY A 110 3.09 -19.20 5.55
C GLY A 110 2.20 -18.93 4.34
N ARG A 111 1.24 -19.82 4.09
CA ARG A 111 0.27 -19.69 3.01
C ARG A 111 -1.00 -19.02 3.53
N ALA A 112 -1.20 -17.74 3.20
CA ALA A 112 -2.42 -17.02 3.53
C ALA A 112 -3.62 -17.62 2.77
N LYS A 113 -4.75 -17.80 3.47
CA LYS A 113 -5.95 -18.40 2.89
C LYS A 113 -6.58 -17.46 1.86
N LEU A 114 -6.86 -17.97 0.66
CA LEU A 114 -7.64 -17.29 -0.38
C LEU A 114 -8.99 -18.00 -0.54
N THR A 115 -10.08 -17.22 -0.58
CA THR A 115 -11.44 -17.77 -0.57
C THR A 115 -11.91 -18.25 -1.95
N ASN A 116 -11.30 -17.74 -3.03
CA ASN A 116 -11.60 -18.06 -4.41
C ASN A 116 -10.41 -17.70 -5.32
N PRO A 117 -10.39 -18.12 -6.61
CA PRO A 117 -9.28 -17.86 -7.53
C PRO A 117 -9.00 -16.38 -7.84
N PHE A 118 -9.98 -15.50 -7.64
CA PHE A 118 -9.87 -14.06 -7.89
C PHE A 118 -9.47 -13.28 -6.62
N ALA A 119 -9.51 -13.92 -5.45
CA ALA A 119 -9.00 -13.33 -4.21
C ALA A 119 -7.47 -13.25 -4.26
N THR A 120 -6.90 -12.25 -3.59
CA THR A 120 -5.45 -12.05 -3.57
C THR A 120 -4.97 -11.81 -2.15
N HIS A 121 -3.75 -12.26 -1.85
CA HIS A 121 -3.02 -11.74 -0.70
C HIS A 121 -2.15 -10.59 -1.20
N HIS A 122 -2.58 -9.37 -0.92
CA HIS A 122 -2.02 -8.20 -1.58
C HIS A 122 -1.31 -7.24 -0.61
N THR A 123 -1.43 -7.51 0.69
CA THR A 123 -0.65 -6.92 1.79
C THR A 123 0.84 -6.93 1.50
N LYS A 124 1.47 -5.79 1.78
CA LYS A 124 2.89 -5.53 1.60
C LYS A 124 3.44 -4.92 2.88
N MET A 125 3.98 -5.78 3.72
CA MET A 125 4.40 -5.41 5.07
C MET A 125 5.69 -6.13 5.44
N MET A 126 6.59 -5.40 6.07
CA MET A 126 7.75 -5.94 6.76
C MET A 126 7.57 -5.76 8.26
N VAL A 127 7.86 -6.79 9.05
CA VAL A 127 8.08 -6.62 10.49
C VAL A 127 9.48 -7.09 10.80
N LEU A 128 10.30 -6.13 11.24
CA LEU A 128 11.75 -6.25 11.32
C LEU A 128 12.16 -6.22 12.78
N PHE A 129 12.97 -7.20 13.19
CA PHE A 129 13.51 -7.31 14.54
C PHE A 129 15.01 -7.29 14.48
N PHE A 130 15.62 -6.58 15.42
CA PHE A 130 17.05 -6.34 15.42
C PHE A 130 17.60 -6.51 16.82
N SER A 131 18.81 -7.07 16.87
CA SER A 131 19.53 -7.35 18.10
C SER A 131 20.94 -6.79 17.95
N ASP A 132 21.33 -5.83 18.80
CA ASP A 132 22.70 -5.32 18.78
C ASP A 132 23.67 -6.22 19.56
N LYS A 133 24.97 -5.95 19.44
CA LYS A 133 26.04 -6.69 20.14
C LYS A 133 25.94 -6.65 21.68
N ASN A 134 25.19 -5.70 22.22
CA ASN A 134 25.00 -5.52 23.66
C ASN A 134 23.68 -6.14 24.16
N GLY A 135 22.94 -6.83 23.29
CA GLY A 135 21.66 -7.48 23.59
C GLY A 135 20.45 -6.55 23.59
N VAL A 136 20.58 -5.30 23.15
CA VAL A 136 19.43 -4.39 23.00
C VAL A 136 18.63 -4.81 21.79
N ARG A 137 17.34 -5.08 22.02
CA ARG A 137 16.38 -5.46 20.98
C ARG A 137 15.53 -4.27 20.57
N SER A 138 15.31 -4.16 19.27
CA SER A 138 14.41 -3.18 18.68
C SER A 138 13.55 -3.82 17.58
N ALA A 139 12.42 -3.20 17.29
CA ALA A 139 11.54 -3.61 16.21
C ALA A 139 11.13 -2.41 15.35
N GLN A 140 10.71 -2.69 14.12
CA GLN A 140 10.15 -1.71 13.20
C GLN A 140 9.10 -2.38 12.32
N VAL A 141 7.98 -1.71 12.10
CA VAL A 141 6.96 -2.12 11.13
C VAL A 141 7.09 -1.24 9.90
N VAL A 142 7.05 -1.84 8.73
CA VAL A 142 7.07 -1.14 7.44
C VAL A 142 5.84 -1.59 6.65
N ILE A 143 5.01 -0.67 6.21
CA ILE A 143 3.88 -0.93 5.30
C ILE A 143 4.16 -0.18 4.00
N HIS A 144 4.19 -0.91 2.89
CA HIS A 144 4.65 -0.38 1.60
C HIS A 144 3.77 -0.85 0.43
N THR A 145 4.09 -0.43 -0.80
CA THR A 145 3.29 -0.78 -1.99
C THR A 145 4.01 -1.64 -3.02
N ALA A 146 5.31 -1.90 -2.82
CA ALA A 146 6.15 -2.69 -3.71
C ALA A 146 6.02 -4.21 -3.52
N ASN A 147 5.93 -4.96 -4.61
CA ASN A 147 6.25 -6.39 -4.62
C ASN A 147 7.74 -6.61 -4.32
N MET A 148 8.12 -7.79 -3.81
CA MET A 148 9.53 -8.10 -3.50
C MET A 148 10.26 -8.65 -4.72
N ILE A 149 10.29 -7.86 -5.80
CA ILE A 149 10.98 -8.15 -7.07
C ILE A 149 11.71 -6.90 -7.55
N SER A 150 12.73 -7.06 -8.40
CA SER A 150 13.53 -5.92 -8.89
C SER A 150 12.65 -4.85 -9.56
N HIS A 151 11.74 -5.24 -10.45
CA HIS A 151 10.90 -4.30 -11.22
C HIS A 151 10.16 -3.29 -10.32
N ASP A 152 9.63 -3.74 -9.18
CA ASP A 152 8.86 -2.89 -8.27
C ASP A 152 9.72 -1.95 -7.43
N TRP A 153 11.01 -2.25 -7.25
CA TRP A 153 11.98 -1.45 -6.47
C TRP A 153 12.99 -0.71 -7.35
N ASP A 154 12.79 -0.74 -8.67
CA ASP A 154 13.67 -0.11 -9.66
C ASP A 154 13.07 1.23 -10.12
N ASN A 155 12.34 1.27 -11.24
CA ASN A 155 11.78 2.53 -11.77
C ASN A 155 10.31 2.78 -11.44
N MET A 156 9.63 1.87 -10.73
CA MET A 156 8.22 2.06 -10.34
C MET A 156 8.08 3.02 -9.16
N CYS A 157 7.08 3.91 -9.22
CA CYS A 157 6.80 4.81 -8.09
C CYS A 157 6.01 4.05 -7.00
N GLN A 158 6.66 3.82 -5.85
CA GLN A 158 6.09 3.15 -4.68
C GLN A 158 6.12 4.05 -3.45
N GLY A 159 5.25 3.76 -2.48
CA GLY A 159 5.25 4.40 -1.17
C GLY A 159 5.66 3.45 -0.06
N VAL A 160 6.31 4.00 0.95
CA VAL A 160 6.70 3.33 2.19
C VAL A 160 6.24 4.18 3.36
N TRP A 161 5.57 3.56 4.32
CA TRP A 161 5.47 4.05 5.69
C TRP A 161 6.28 3.12 6.59
N LYS A 162 7.08 3.71 7.47
CA LYS A 162 7.87 3.01 8.49
C LYS A 162 7.52 3.60 9.85
N SER A 163 7.22 2.72 10.80
CA SER A 163 7.09 3.08 12.20
C SER A 163 8.41 3.65 12.73
N GLU A 164 8.35 4.34 13.86
CA GLU A 164 9.55 4.58 14.66
C GLU A 164 10.24 3.26 14.99
N ARG A 165 11.53 3.36 15.26
CA ARG A 165 12.28 2.25 15.83
C ARG A 165 11.90 2.08 17.30
N VAL A 166 11.09 1.08 17.60
CA VAL A 166 10.62 0.81 18.96
C VAL A 166 11.53 -0.16 19.72
N PHE A 167 11.49 -0.10 21.04
CA PHE A 167 12.29 -0.93 21.95
C PHE A 167 11.38 -1.79 22.82
N GLU A 168 11.96 -2.77 23.51
CA GLU A 168 11.19 -3.63 24.42
C GLU A 168 10.46 -2.82 25.48
N LYS A 169 9.19 -3.14 25.68
CA LYS A 169 8.33 -2.43 26.63
C LYS A 169 8.63 -2.83 28.08
N PRO A 170 8.60 -1.87 29.02
CA PRO A 170 8.48 -2.16 30.45
C PRO A 170 7.29 -3.09 30.75
N LYS A 171 7.35 -3.84 31.86
CA LYS A 171 6.34 -4.85 32.22
C LYS A 171 4.90 -4.30 32.30
N ASP A 172 4.75 -3.01 32.61
CA ASP A 172 3.45 -2.37 32.86
C ASP A 172 3.00 -1.42 31.72
N THR A 173 3.67 -1.44 30.57
CA THR A 173 3.27 -0.62 29.42
C THR A 173 1.95 -1.12 28.84
N LYS A 174 0.96 -0.23 28.78
CA LYS A 174 -0.35 -0.50 28.18
C LYS A 174 -0.22 -0.73 26.67
N THR A 175 -1.01 -1.67 26.15
CA THR A 175 -1.15 -1.90 24.72
C THR A 175 -1.70 -0.64 24.03
N SER A 176 -1.01 -0.13 23.00
CA SER A 176 -1.45 1.03 22.24
C SER A 176 -2.57 0.68 21.25
N VAL A 177 -3.21 1.69 20.65
CA VAL A 177 -4.21 1.48 19.59
C VAL A 177 -3.56 0.82 18.37
N PHE A 178 -2.37 1.29 17.96
CA PHE A 178 -1.60 0.70 16.87
C PHE A 178 -1.28 -0.78 17.14
N GLU A 179 -0.76 -1.11 18.33
CA GLU A 179 -0.49 -2.50 18.72
C GLU A 179 -1.76 -3.35 18.66
N THR A 180 -2.87 -2.85 19.22
CA THR A 180 -4.16 -3.56 19.23
C THR A 180 -4.65 -3.87 17.80
N ASP A 181 -4.64 -2.88 16.91
CA ASP A 181 -5.12 -3.05 15.55
C ASP A 181 -4.21 -3.99 14.73
N LEU A 182 -2.88 -3.85 14.85
CA LEU A 182 -1.92 -4.71 14.15
C LEU A 182 -2.04 -6.17 14.60
N LEU A 183 -2.14 -6.41 15.91
CA LEU A 183 -2.31 -7.76 16.44
C LEU A 183 -3.64 -8.38 16.02
N ALA A 184 -4.72 -7.59 15.98
CA ALA A 184 -6.01 -8.04 15.46
C ALA A 184 -5.88 -8.48 14.00
N TYR A 185 -5.22 -7.68 13.15
CA TYR A 185 -5.01 -8.02 11.74
C TYR A 185 -4.20 -9.32 11.57
N LEU A 186 -3.08 -9.45 12.30
CA LEU A 186 -2.22 -10.63 12.24
C LEU A 186 -2.94 -11.91 12.72
N SER A 187 -3.87 -11.78 13.67
CA SER A 187 -4.60 -12.92 14.23
C SER A 187 -5.54 -13.58 13.21
N GLU A 188 -6.05 -12.81 12.25
CA GLU A 188 -6.99 -13.31 11.24
C GLU A 188 -6.37 -14.33 10.29
N TYR A 189 -5.04 -14.29 10.10
CA TYR A 189 -4.31 -15.24 9.26
C TYR A 189 -4.43 -16.68 9.76
N LYS A 190 -4.46 -16.87 11.09
CA LYS A 190 -4.50 -18.21 11.73
C LYS A 190 -3.39 -19.14 11.26
N LEU A 191 -2.16 -18.60 11.12
CA LEU A 191 -0.96 -19.33 10.74
C LEU A 191 0.04 -19.37 11.90
N ASP A 192 0.87 -20.42 11.98
CA ASP A 192 1.95 -20.49 12.97
C ASP A 192 2.94 -19.34 12.81
N THR A 193 3.23 -18.94 11.56
CA THR A 193 4.13 -17.81 11.28
C THR A 193 3.60 -16.50 11.85
N THR A 194 2.29 -16.25 11.79
CA THR A 194 1.67 -15.03 12.35
C THR A 194 1.44 -15.15 13.85
N ALA A 195 1.16 -16.34 14.38
CA ALA A 195 1.09 -16.58 15.82
C ALA A 195 2.44 -16.32 16.52
N LYS A 196 3.56 -16.73 15.88
CA LYS A 196 4.91 -16.36 16.33
C LYS A 196 5.13 -14.85 16.27
N LEU A 197 4.74 -14.21 15.17
CA LEU A 197 4.89 -12.77 14.98
C LEU A 197 4.15 -11.95 16.05
N ILE A 198 2.91 -12.33 16.37
CA ILE A 198 2.11 -11.69 17.44
C ILE A 198 2.89 -11.67 18.75
N LYS A 199 3.48 -12.80 19.16
CA LYS A 199 4.28 -12.88 20.39
C LYS A 199 5.51 -11.96 20.36
N PHE A 200 6.12 -11.76 19.18
CA PHE A 200 7.26 -10.87 19.03
C PHE A 200 6.82 -9.40 19.09
N VAL A 201 5.81 -9.01 18.32
CA VAL A 201 5.28 -7.63 18.27
C VAL A 201 4.82 -7.17 19.65
N SER A 202 4.12 -8.04 20.40
CA SER A 202 3.59 -7.73 21.73
C SER A 202 4.65 -7.45 22.80
N ARG A 203 5.95 -7.55 22.48
CA ARG A 203 7.05 -7.27 23.43
C ARG A 203 7.61 -5.85 23.31
N PHE A 204 7.26 -5.13 22.25
CA PHE A 204 7.80 -3.79 21.97
C PHE A 204 6.77 -2.71 22.30
N ASP A 205 7.27 -1.52 22.62
CA ASP A 205 6.46 -0.36 22.99
C ASP A 205 6.07 0.46 21.76
N TRP A 206 4.82 0.32 21.33
CA TRP A 206 4.25 1.05 20.19
C TRP A 206 3.41 2.26 20.63
N SER A 207 3.62 2.78 21.84
CA SER A 207 2.78 3.87 22.39
C SER A 207 2.91 5.20 21.65
N GLN A 208 4.03 5.41 20.96
CA GLN A 208 4.28 6.62 20.18
C GLN A 208 3.75 6.51 18.74
N GLU A 209 3.27 5.34 18.32
CA GLU A 209 2.71 5.17 16.98
C GLU A 209 1.30 5.72 16.89
N SER A 210 1.15 6.73 16.03
CA SER A 210 -0.12 7.44 15.81
C SER A 210 -0.86 6.99 14.54
N ALA A 211 -0.18 6.29 13.63
CA ALA A 211 -0.79 5.75 12.43
C ALA A 211 -1.93 4.80 12.77
N ARG A 212 -3.05 4.87 12.02
CA ARG A 212 -4.17 3.94 12.20
C ARG A 212 -4.11 2.84 11.16
N ILE A 213 -4.15 1.58 11.60
CA ILE A 213 -4.12 0.42 10.70
C ILE A 213 -5.46 0.31 9.97
N VAL A 214 -5.39 0.20 8.65
CA VAL A 214 -6.53 -0.09 7.77
C VAL A 214 -6.24 -1.41 7.05
N GLY A 215 -6.86 -2.48 7.52
CA GLY A 215 -6.72 -3.82 6.94
C GLY A 215 -7.96 -4.26 6.19
N SER A 216 -7.77 -5.12 5.18
CA SER A 216 -8.83 -5.95 4.61
C SER A 216 -8.53 -7.40 4.87
N VAL A 217 -9.54 -8.13 5.33
CA VAL A 217 -9.46 -9.54 5.70
C VAL A 217 -10.54 -10.31 4.94
N PRO A 218 -10.22 -11.42 4.26
CA PRO A 218 -11.21 -12.22 3.56
C PRO A 218 -12.32 -12.73 4.47
N GLY A 219 -13.57 -12.45 4.13
CA GLY A 219 -14.71 -12.91 4.90
C GLY A 219 -15.94 -12.04 4.74
N THR A 220 -16.94 -12.35 5.55
CA THR A 220 -18.18 -11.58 5.68
C THR A 220 -18.18 -10.93 7.05
N HIS A 221 -18.36 -9.62 7.09
CA HIS A 221 -18.12 -8.80 8.27
C HIS A 221 -19.39 -8.06 8.69
N ASN A 222 -19.59 -7.98 10.00
CA ASN A 222 -20.68 -7.25 10.66
C ASN A 222 -20.18 -6.24 11.69
N ASN A 223 -18.86 -6.02 11.75
CA ASN A 223 -18.18 -5.07 12.62
C ASN A 223 -17.33 -4.13 11.77
N ASN A 224 -16.85 -3.04 12.37
CA ASN A 224 -16.13 -1.98 11.67
C ASN A 224 -14.61 -2.21 11.57
N LYS A 225 -14.12 -3.46 11.63
CA LYS A 225 -12.68 -3.71 11.71
C LYS A 225 -11.96 -3.70 10.37
N TRP A 226 -12.66 -3.96 9.26
CA TRP A 226 -12.01 -4.25 7.97
C TRP A 226 -12.60 -3.50 6.78
N GLY A 227 -11.75 -3.26 5.77
CA GLY A 227 -12.13 -2.66 4.48
C GLY A 227 -12.78 -1.29 4.63
N LEU A 228 -13.80 -1.01 3.82
CA LEU A 228 -14.52 0.27 3.87
C LEU A 228 -15.21 0.54 5.20
N LEU A 229 -15.61 -0.50 5.94
CA LEU A 229 -16.20 -0.31 7.28
C LEU A 229 -15.19 0.31 8.23
N ARG A 230 -13.92 -0.14 8.19
CA ARG A 230 -12.84 0.44 9.01
C ARG A 230 -12.50 1.86 8.61
N VAL A 231 -12.43 2.12 7.31
CA VAL A 231 -12.14 3.48 6.81
C VAL A 231 -13.23 4.44 7.26
N ALA A 232 -14.50 4.06 7.13
CA ALA A 232 -15.63 4.89 7.54
C ALA A 232 -15.57 5.19 9.04
N ASP A 233 -15.40 4.16 9.87
CA ASP A 233 -15.33 4.24 11.33
C ASP A 233 -14.22 5.18 11.81
N LEU A 234 -13.00 5.01 11.28
CA LEU A 234 -11.85 5.86 11.63
C LEU A 234 -12.04 7.32 11.22
N LEU A 235 -12.63 7.57 10.05
CA LEU A 235 -12.83 8.92 9.55
C LEU A 235 -14.03 9.60 10.21
N GLU A 236 -15.04 8.84 10.61
CA GLU A 236 -16.13 9.33 11.45
C GLU A 236 -15.62 9.73 12.83
N GLU A 237 -14.94 8.83 13.55
CA GLU A 237 -14.25 9.09 14.83
C GLU A 237 -13.43 10.38 14.75
N HIS A 238 -12.56 10.48 13.75
CA HIS A 238 -11.70 11.64 13.59
C HIS A 238 -12.46 12.95 13.32
N LYS A 239 -13.51 12.93 12.49
CA LYS A 239 -14.35 14.11 12.23
C LYS A 239 -15.08 14.56 13.49
N GLU A 240 -15.52 13.61 14.32
CA GLU A 240 -16.20 13.93 15.57
C GLU A 240 -15.27 14.58 16.59
N ASP A 241 -14.05 14.06 16.72
CA ASP A 241 -13.04 14.61 17.63
C ASP A 241 -12.51 15.99 17.16
N HIS A 242 -12.56 16.27 15.86
CA HIS A 242 -12.00 17.48 15.25
C HIS A 242 -13.03 18.31 14.46
N ARG A 243 -14.29 18.37 14.93
CA ARG A 243 -15.40 19.02 14.21
C ARG A 243 -15.08 20.42 13.68
N GLY A 244 -14.36 21.22 14.47
CA GLY A 244 -13.95 22.58 14.08
C GLY A 244 -13.03 22.60 12.86
N ASP A 245 -12.13 21.63 12.72
CA ASP A 245 -11.20 21.56 11.59
C ASP A 245 -11.94 21.23 10.29
N TYR A 246 -13.08 20.54 10.35
CA TYR A 246 -13.86 20.07 9.20
C TYR A 246 -14.93 21.07 8.70
N GLU A 247 -14.89 22.33 9.16
CA GLU A 247 -15.71 23.37 8.57
C GLU A 247 -15.40 23.53 7.05
N GLY A 248 -16.45 23.63 6.23
CA GLY A 248 -16.33 23.75 4.76
C GLY A 248 -15.86 22.48 4.03
N ALA A 249 -15.81 21.34 4.72
CA ALA A 249 -15.31 20.08 4.15
C ALA A 249 -16.22 19.51 3.04
N ASP A 250 -17.42 20.05 2.84
CA ASP A 250 -18.30 19.77 1.71
C ASP A 250 -17.73 20.26 0.37
N THR A 251 -16.80 21.22 0.41
CA THR A 251 -16.09 21.74 -0.77
C THR A 251 -14.76 21.05 -1.06
N ASP A 252 -14.34 20.14 -0.18
CA ASP A 252 -13.10 19.36 -0.35
C ASP A 252 -13.15 18.44 -1.57
N THR A 253 -11.98 17.92 -1.94
CA THR A 253 -11.83 16.91 -3.00
C THR A 253 -11.22 15.64 -2.43
N ILE A 254 -11.91 14.52 -2.60
CA ILE A 254 -11.33 13.19 -2.36
C ILE A 254 -10.61 12.72 -3.62
N VAL A 255 -9.33 12.39 -3.51
CA VAL A 255 -8.53 11.86 -4.61
C VAL A 255 -8.31 10.37 -4.41
N LEU A 256 -8.62 9.60 -5.45
CA LEU A 256 -8.41 8.16 -5.55
C LEU A 256 -7.24 7.92 -6.50
N GLN A 257 -6.15 7.35 -6.01
CA GLN A 257 -5.01 6.96 -6.85
C GLN A 257 -4.70 5.49 -6.59
N SER A 258 -4.60 4.73 -7.68
CA SER A 258 -4.36 3.28 -7.63
C SER A 258 -3.63 2.81 -8.89
N SER A 259 -3.07 1.61 -8.87
CA SER A 259 -2.48 0.96 -10.05
C SER A 259 -3.41 -0.08 -10.69
N SER A 260 -4.53 -0.39 -10.06
CA SER A 260 -5.59 -1.23 -10.63
C SER A 260 -6.99 -0.67 -10.37
N ILE A 261 -7.88 -0.81 -11.33
CA ILE A 261 -9.33 -0.56 -11.21
C ILE A 261 -10.04 -1.86 -11.58
N GLY A 262 -10.77 -2.43 -10.61
CA GLY A 262 -11.53 -3.66 -10.78
C GLY A 262 -12.81 -3.49 -11.61
N SER A 263 -13.60 -4.55 -11.72
CA SER A 263 -14.96 -4.46 -12.30
C SER A 263 -15.94 -3.94 -11.24
N LEU A 264 -16.38 -2.70 -11.39
CA LEU A 264 -17.19 -1.95 -10.43
C LEU A 264 -18.69 -1.94 -10.80
N GLY A 265 -19.01 -2.25 -12.05
CA GLY A 265 -20.37 -2.38 -12.57
C GLY A 265 -20.70 -1.30 -13.60
N VAL A 266 -21.82 -1.47 -14.30
CA VAL A 266 -22.24 -0.61 -15.42
C VAL A 266 -22.81 0.76 -15.00
N LYS A 267 -22.98 0.99 -13.69
CA LYS A 267 -23.42 2.25 -13.09
C LYS A 267 -22.52 2.56 -11.90
N ASP A 268 -22.48 3.83 -11.51
CA ASP A 268 -21.80 4.29 -10.31
C ASP A 268 -22.59 3.94 -9.03
N SER A 269 -22.68 2.64 -8.74
CA SER A 269 -23.40 2.11 -7.56
C SER A 269 -22.46 1.67 -6.43
N TRP A 270 -21.15 1.82 -6.62
CA TRP A 270 -20.13 1.43 -5.64
C TRP A 270 -19.07 2.51 -5.43
N VAL A 271 -18.56 3.16 -6.48
CA VAL A 271 -17.50 4.16 -6.34
C VAL A 271 -17.98 5.34 -5.50
N THR A 272 -19.04 6.03 -5.91
CA THR A 272 -19.55 7.17 -5.13
C THR A 272 -20.22 6.74 -3.83
N PRO A 273 -21.25 5.88 -3.83
CA PRO A 273 -22.02 5.65 -2.60
C PRO A 273 -21.30 4.82 -1.54
N GLN A 274 -20.35 3.94 -1.91
CA GLN A 274 -19.66 3.07 -0.94
C GLN A 274 -18.21 3.51 -0.71
N LEU A 275 -17.41 3.64 -1.77
CA LEU A 275 -15.99 4.00 -1.61
C LEU A 275 -15.82 5.46 -1.18
N VAL A 276 -16.38 6.43 -1.92
CA VAL A 276 -16.30 7.85 -1.56
C VAL A 276 -17.09 8.13 -0.28
N GLY A 277 -18.23 7.48 -0.09
CA GLY A 277 -18.97 7.50 1.18
C GLY A 277 -18.10 7.11 2.39
N ALA A 278 -17.43 5.96 2.33
CA ALA A 278 -16.54 5.53 3.40
C ALA A 278 -15.34 6.47 3.60
N LEU A 279 -14.78 7.01 2.51
CA LEU A 279 -13.71 8.02 2.57
C LEU A 279 -14.21 9.40 3.06
N ASP A 280 -15.52 9.60 3.14
CA ASP A 280 -16.14 10.73 3.84
C ASP A 280 -16.61 10.34 5.25
N GLY A 281 -16.28 9.15 5.76
CA GLY A 281 -16.69 8.67 7.07
C GLY A 281 -18.17 8.27 7.14
N GLN A 282 -18.69 7.65 6.08
CA GLN A 282 -20.05 7.10 6.01
C GLN A 282 -19.98 5.59 5.77
N SER A 283 -20.58 4.81 6.67
CA SER A 283 -20.50 3.35 6.56
C SER A 283 -21.24 2.83 5.32
N PRO A 284 -20.64 1.90 4.52
CA PRO A 284 -21.29 1.31 3.35
C PRO A 284 -22.55 0.50 3.69
N THR A 285 -22.76 0.12 4.96
CA THR A 285 -23.95 -0.63 5.40
C THR A 285 -25.08 0.26 5.89
N ASP A 286 -24.84 1.57 6.03
CA ASP A 286 -25.83 2.48 6.60
C ASP A 286 -26.86 2.92 5.58
N LYS A 287 -28.10 2.48 5.79
CA LYS A 287 -29.24 2.87 4.95
C LYS A 287 -29.63 4.36 5.12
N LYS A 288 -29.16 5.02 6.19
CA LYS A 288 -29.47 6.42 6.51
C LYS A 288 -28.47 7.44 5.93
N GLY A 289 -27.25 7.02 5.56
CA GLY A 289 -26.19 7.92 5.05
C GLY A 289 -26.49 8.55 3.68
N SER A 290 -27.50 8.03 2.97
CA SER A 290 -27.88 8.44 1.61
C SER A 290 -28.36 9.89 1.43
N GLN A 291 -28.47 10.70 2.49
CA GLN A 291 -29.03 12.05 2.41
C GLN A 291 -28.01 13.20 2.45
N SER A 292 -26.75 12.93 2.82
CA SER A 292 -25.72 13.98 2.82
C SER A 292 -25.06 14.11 1.44
N ARG A 293 -24.79 15.35 1.02
CA ARG A 293 -24.07 15.60 -0.23
C ARG A 293 -22.61 15.20 -0.05
N LEU A 294 -22.17 14.14 -0.74
CA LEU A 294 -20.78 13.72 -0.73
C LEU A 294 -19.87 14.77 -1.40
N PRO A 295 -18.62 14.92 -0.94
CA PRO A 295 -17.63 15.77 -1.60
C PRO A 295 -17.34 15.24 -3.01
N GLN A 296 -16.81 16.12 -3.86
CA GLN A 296 -16.35 15.71 -5.18
C GLN A 296 -15.20 14.70 -5.07
N SER A 297 -15.13 13.78 -6.03
CA SER A 297 -14.02 12.83 -6.13
C SER A 297 -13.31 12.91 -7.49
N GLN A 298 -12.00 12.73 -7.45
CA GLN A 298 -11.12 12.75 -8.59
C GLN A 298 -10.26 11.48 -8.59
N ILE A 299 -9.87 11.01 -9.77
CA ILE A 299 -9.09 9.79 -9.97
C ILE A 299 -7.78 10.18 -10.64
N VAL A 300 -6.65 9.78 -10.08
CA VAL A 300 -5.35 9.87 -10.75
C VAL A 300 -5.07 8.53 -11.39
N TRP A 301 -4.94 8.51 -12.72
CA TRP A 301 -4.67 7.32 -13.51
C TRP A 301 -3.70 7.68 -14.64
N PRO A 302 -2.71 6.84 -14.96
CA PRO A 302 -1.80 7.13 -16.06
C PRO A 302 -2.52 7.03 -17.41
N THR A 303 -2.25 7.98 -18.30
CA THR A 303 -2.67 7.90 -19.69
C THR A 303 -1.79 6.90 -20.46
N VAL A 304 -2.22 6.52 -21.67
CA VAL A 304 -1.37 5.79 -22.63
C VAL A 304 -0.04 6.54 -22.85
N GLU A 305 -0.11 7.86 -23.00
CA GLU A 305 1.06 8.71 -23.19
C GLU A 305 1.99 8.74 -21.96
N ASN A 306 1.44 8.73 -20.74
CA ASN A 306 2.24 8.61 -19.53
C ASN A 306 3.08 7.32 -19.54
N VAL A 307 2.45 6.18 -19.85
CA VAL A 307 3.13 4.88 -19.89
C VAL A 307 4.14 4.83 -21.03
N ARG A 308 3.76 5.26 -22.22
CA ARG A 308 4.63 5.27 -23.41
C ARG A 308 5.92 6.07 -23.19
N LYS A 309 5.84 7.21 -22.50
CA LYS A 309 6.99 8.10 -22.19
C LYS A 309 7.67 7.82 -20.85
N SER A 310 7.26 6.76 -20.16
CA SER A 310 7.85 6.36 -18.89
C SER A 310 9.32 5.91 -19.05
N PHE A 311 10.02 5.67 -17.94
CA PHE A 311 11.42 5.26 -17.96
C PHE A 311 11.66 3.98 -18.75
N ASP A 312 10.79 2.96 -18.58
CA ASP A 312 10.89 1.68 -19.29
C ASP A 312 9.78 1.50 -20.36
N GLY A 313 9.15 2.60 -20.78
CA GLY A 313 8.12 2.57 -21.82
C GLY A 313 6.91 1.70 -21.44
N TYR A 314 6.39 0.92 -22.39
CA TYR A 314 5.20 0.10 -22.17
C TYR A 314 5.38 -1.02 -21.14
N ASP A 315 6.62 -1.43 -20.85
CA ASP A 315 6.90 -2.44 -19.83
C ASP A 315 6.45 -1.99 -18.43
N MET A 316 6.52 -0.70 -18.12
CA MET A 316 6.02 -0.17 -16.84
C MET A 316 4.49 -0.31 -16.71
N GLY A 317 3.79 -0.38 -17.83
CA GLY A 317 2.35 -0.62 -17.89
C GLY A 317 1.94 -2.06 -17.56
N MET A 318 2.89 -3.01 -17.48
CA MET A 318 2.58 -4.41 -17.17
C MET A 318 1.95 -4.61 -15.80
N SER A 319 2.27 -3.72 -14.86
CA SER A 319 1.84 -3.73 -13.46
C SER A 319 0.64 -2.81 -13.18
N ILE A 320 0.03 -2.25 -14.25
CA ILE A 320 -1.07 -1.29 -14.19
C ILE A 320 -2.27 -1.83 -14.95
N HIS A 321 -3.40 -1.98 -14.27
CA HIS A 321 -4.54 -2.75 -14.76
C HIS A 321 -5.84 -1.98 -14.73
N PHE A 322 -6.32 -1.61 -15.91
CA PHE A 322 -7.70 -1.18 -16.13
C PHE A 322 -8.21 -1.87 -17.38
N LYS A 323 -9.38 -2.50 -17.26
CA LYS A 323 -10.07 -3.13 -18.38
C LYS A 323 -11.01 -2.11 -19.00
N ASN A 324 -11.03 -2.03 -20.31
CA ASN A 324 -11.93 -1.14 -21.06
C ASN A 324 -12.41 -1.75 -22.40
N GLU A 325 -12.22 -3.06 -22.59
CA GLU A 325 -12.42 -3.71 -23.88
C GLU A 325 -13.88 -4.19 -24.06
N SER A 326 -14.51 -4.70 -23.00
CA SER A 326 -15.90 -5.19 -23.04
C SER A 326 -16.93 -4.10 -22.75
N ASP A 327 -18.18 -4.31 -23.20
CA ASP A 327 -19.28 -3.35 -23.01
C ASP A 327 -19.52 -2.96 -21.54
N THR A 328 -19.38 -3.92 -20.63
CA THR A 328 -19.48 -3.66 -19.19
C THR A 328 -18.43 -2.68 -18.71
N HIS A 329 -17.19 -2.84 -19.17
CA HIS A 329 -16.08 -1.97 -18.79
C HIS A 329 -16.15 -0.61 -19.47
N LYS A 330 -16.60 -0.55 -20.73
CA LYS A 330 -16.88 0.73 -21.42
C LYS A 330 -17.96 1.53 -20.68
N LYS A 331 -19.06 0.90 -20.26
CA LYS A 331 -20.10 1.54 -19.44
C LYS A 331 -19.56 1.99 -18.08
N GLN A 332 -18.63 1.24 -17.49
CA GLN A 332 -17.92 1.65 -16.29
C GLN A 332 -17.08 2.92 -16.53
N TYR A 333 -16.30 2.95 -17.60
CA TYR A 333 -15.49 4.10 -17.94
C TYR A 333 -16.31 5.38 -18.15
N VAL A 334 -17.52 5.27 -18.73
CA VAL A 334 -18.42 6.42 -18.99
C VAL A 334 -18.68 7.27 -17.74
N TYR A 335 -18.91 6.67 -16.56
CA TYR A 335 -19.14 7.44 -15.33
C TYR A 335 -17.85 7.82 -14.57
N MET A 336 -16.70 7.28 -14.99
CA MET A 336 -15.40 7.56 -14.37
C MET A 336 -14.63 8.65 -15.12
N LYS A 337 -14.79 8.76 -16.43
CA LYS A 337 -13.93 9.58 -17.32
C LYS A 337 -13.82 11.04 -16.87
N ASP A 338 -14.91 11.66 -16.43
CA ASP A 338 -14.91 13.09 -16.04
C ASP A 338 -14.14 13.33 -14.72
N ARG A 339 -13.88 12.25 -13.96
CA ARG A 339 -13.10 12.28 -12.72
C ARG A 339 -11.61 12.03 -12.97
N MET A 340 -11.21 11.55 -14.15
CA MET A 340 -9.82 11.15 -14.42
C MET A 340 -8.88 12.35 -14.61
N ASN A 341 -7.66 12.19 -14.11
CA ASN A 341 -6.57 13.14 -14.14
C ASN A 341 -5.27 12.39 -14.43
N VAL A 342 -4.40 13.04 -15.18
CA VAL A 342 -3.13 12.52 -15.68
C VAL A 342 -2.22 12.18 -14.50
N TRP A 343 -1.44 11.10 -14.61
CA TRP A 343 -0.32 10.89 -13.70
C TRP A 343 0.73 11.98 -13.95
N LYS A 344 0.90 12.84 -12.95
CA LYS A 344 1.85 13.96 -12.98
C LYS A 344 2.44 14.13 -11.59
N ALA A 345 3.77 14.07 -11.51
CA ALA A 345 4.55 14.05 -10.29
C ALA A 345 5.87 14.84 -10.50
N ASP A 346 5.78 16.02 -11.14
CA ASP A 346 6.95 16.82 -11.51
C ASP A 346 7.65 17.34 -10.26
N SER A 347 6.89 17.70 -9.22
CA SER A 347 7.43 18.19 -7.95
C SER A 347 8.31 17.18 -7.20
N LYS A 348 8.23 15.90 -7.58
CA LYS A 348 9.04 14.81 -7.03
C LYS A 348 9.80 14.02 -8.10
N PHE A 349 9.99 14.61 -9.28
CA PHE A 349 10.76 14.04 -10.41
C PHE A 349 10.25 12.67 -10.89
N ARG A 350 8.99 12.33 -10.62
CA ARG A 350 8.43 10.98 -10.78
C ARG A 350 7.36 10.85 -11.85
N THR A 351 7.13 11.88 -12.67
CA THR A 351 6.16 11.82 -13.77
C THR A 351 6.44 10.66 -14.73
N ARG A 352 7.71 10.29 -14.94
CA ARG A 352 8.12 9.15 -15.77
C ARG A 352 8.20 7.81 -15.02
N ALA A 353 8.08 7.81 -13.69
CA ALA A 353 8.01 6.62 -12.87
C ALA A 353 6.54 6.23 -12.67
N MET A 354 6.07 5.19 -13.36
CA MET A 354 4.65 4.85 -13.30
C MET A 354 4.20 4.40 -11.90
N PRO A 355 2.97 4.76 -11.48
CA PRO A 355 2.51 4.50 -10.13
C PRO A 355 2.16 3.03 -9.93
N HIS A 356 2.87 2.38 -9.02
CA HIS A 356 2.40 1.16 -8.37
C HIS A 356 2.00 1.42 -6.91
N ILE A 357 2.28 2.61 -6.37
CA ILE A 357 1.66 3.12 -5.14
C ILE A 357 0.12 3.22 -5.27
N LYS A 358 -0.58 3.10 -4.14
CA LYS A 358 -2.01 3.38 -4.02
C LYS A 358 -2.23 4.32 -2.84
N THR A 359 -2.85 5.46 -3.10
CA THR A 359 -3.16 6.45 -2.09
C THR A 359 -4.59 6.96 -2.21
N TYR A 360 -5.21 7.19 -1.06
CA TYR A 360 -6.49 7.89 -0.97
C TYR A 360 -6.27 9.10 -0.08
N THR A 361 -6.79 10.26 -0.49
CA THR A 361 -6.53 11.52 0.22
C THR A 361 -7.73 12.44 0.16
N ARG A 362 -7.85 13.36 1.13
CA ARG A 362 -8.81 14.47 1.09
C ARG A 362 -8.07 15.80 1.10
N PHE A 363 -8.21 16.54 0.00
CA PHE A 363 -7.66 17.88 -0.16
C PHE A 363 -8.69 18.94 0.23
N THR A 364 -8.25 19.91 1.02
CA THR A 364 -8.99 21.15 1.23
C THR A 364 -8.98 21.99 -0.04
N ARG A 365 -9.87 22.99 -0.13
CA ARG A 365 -9.87 23.97 -1.22
C ARG A 365 -8.52 24.71 -1.37
N ALA A 366 -7.79 24.87 -0.28
CA ALA A 366 -6.46 25.49 -0.26
C ALA A 366 -5.32 24.53 -0.69
N GLY A 367 -5.63 23.29 -1.06
CA GLY A 367 -4.65 22.29 -1.47
C GLY A 367 -3.84 21.67 -0.34
N LYS A 368 -4.37 21.70 0.89
CA LYS A 368 -3.78 21.02 2.04
C LYS A 368 -4.46 19.68 2.27
N LEU A 369 -3.77 18.73 2.89
CA LEU A 369 -4.29 17.38 3.10
C LEU A 369 -4.90 17.24 4.49
N ARG A 370 -6.16 16.79 4.57
CA ARG A 370 -6.79 16.46 5.85
C ARG A 370 -6.33 15.12 6.42
N TRP A 371 -6.07 14.17 5.55
CA TRP A 371 -5.57 12.84 5.88
C TRP A 371 -4.98 12.19 4.63
N VAL A 372 -4.14 11.19 4.86
CA VAL A 372 -3.53 10.38 3.81
C VAL A 372 -3.67 8.90 4.17
N LEU A 373 -4.20 8.11 3.24
CA LEU A 373 -4.21 6.66 3.34
C LEU A 373 -3.23 6.09 2.32
N LEU A 374 -2.15 5.49 2.80
CA LEU A 374 -1.21 4.68 1.99
C LEU A 374 -1.56 3.21 2.18
N THR A 375 -1.79 2.48 1.09
CA THR A 375 -2.30 1.10 1.19
C THR A 375 -1.89 0.23 0.00
N SER A 376 -2.03 -1.08 0.15
CA SER A 376 -2.01 -2.01 -0.98
C SER A 376 -3.35 -2.02 -1.76
N ALA A 377 -4.45 -1.55 -1.17
CA ALA A 377 -5.79 -1.70 -1.72
C ALA A 377 -6.04 -0.84 -2.97
N ASN A 378 -6.22 -1.52 -4.10
CA ASN A 378 -6.63 -0.91 -5.35
C ASN A 378 -8.12 -0.49 -5.34
N ILE A 379 -8.57 0.30 -6.33
CA ILE A 379 -9.99 0.66 -6.50
C ILE A 379 -10.78 -0.58 -6.95
N SER A 380 -11.18 -1.41 -5.98
CA SER A 380 -11.75 -2.73 -6.24
C SER A 380 -12.66 -3.19 -5.11
N LYS A 381 -13.81 -3.77 -5.45
CA LYS A 381 -14.68 -4.50 -4.51
C LYS A 381 -13.96 -5.66 -3.84
N TYR A 382 -12.96 -6.25 -4.50
CA TYR A 382 -12.20 -7.37 -3.95
C TYR A 382 -11.24 -6.95 -2.84
N ALA A 383 -10.71 -5.72 -2.93
CA ALA A 383 -9.79 -5.15 -1.96
C ALA A 383 -10.56 -4.53 -0.79
N TRP A 384 -11.57 -3.72 -1.10
CA TRP A 384 -12.25 -2.86 -0.14
C TRP A 384 -13.51 -3.47 0.47
N GLY A 385 -14.11 -4.44 -0.21
CA GLY A 385 -15.41 -5.01 0.12
C GLY A 385 -16.58 -4.28 -0.53
N SER A 386 -17.72 -4.95 -0.52
CA SER A 386 -18.98 -4.41 -1.01
C SER A 386 -20.14 -5.03 -0.24
N VAL A 387 -21.24 -4.29 -0.12
CA VAL A 387 -22.51 -4.89 0.27
C VAL A 387 -23.02 -5.78 -0.86
N THR A 388 -23.41 -7.02 -0.56
CA THR A 388 -23.98 -7.95 -1.54
C THR A 388 -25.36 -7.48 -2.00
N ALA A 389 -25.64 -7.63 -3.29
CA ALA A 389 -26.96 -7.36 -3.85
C ALA A 389 -27.92 -8.54 -3.57
N SER A 390 -28.30 -8.72 -2.30
CA SER A 390 -29.21 -9.78 -1.83
C SER A 390 -30.20 -9.24 -0.79
N LYS A 391 -31.32 -9.94 -0.59
CA LYS A 391 -32.30 -9.61 0.48
C LYS A 391 -31.64 -9.63 1.86
N ASP A 392 -30.69 -10.55 2.07
CA ASP A 392 -29.80 -10.61 3.23
C ASP A 392 -28.48 -9.91 2.88
N ALA A 393 -28.52 -8.60 2.65
CA ALA A 393 -27.34 -7.82 2.28
C ALA A 393 -26.24 -7.94 3.35
N LYS A 394 -25.07 -8.46 2.97
CA LYS A 394 -23.91 -8.61 3.85
C LYS A 394 -22.71 -7.87 3.27
N PHE A 395 -21.84 -7.35 4.12
CA PHE A 395 -20.57 -6.78 3.68
C PHE A 395 -19.52 -7.89 3.59
N SER A 396 -18.97 -8.10 2.39
CA SER A 396 -17.97 -9.15 2.17
C SER A 396 -16.73 -8.59 1.52
N ILE A 397 -15.57 -9.05 1.99
CA ILE A 397 -14.26 -8.72 1.45
C ILE A 397 -13.61 -10.02 0.96
N PRO A 398 -13.20 -10.12 -0.31
CA PRO A 398 -12.49 -11.29 -0.83
C PRO A 398 -10.99 -11.38 -0.50
N SER A 399 -10.27 -10.26 -0.42
CA SER A 399 -8.79 -10.22 -0.46
C SER A 399 -8.15 -9.69 0.82
N TRP A 400 -6.86 -9.97 0.99
CA TRP A 400 -6.04 -9.37 2.04
C TRP A 400 -5.41 -8.08 1.55
N GLU A 401 -5.61 -6.99 2.29
CA GLU A 401 -4.94 -5.72 2.07
C GLU A 401 -4.47 -5.15 3.40
N LEU A 402 -3.51 -4.23 3.34
CA LEU A 402 -3.09 -3.46 4.51
C LEU A 402 -2.66 -2.04 4.10
N GLY A 403 -2.90 -1.09 4.98
CA GLY A 403 -2.49 0.29 4.84
C GLY A 403 -2.44 1.00 6.16
N VAL A 404 -1.97 2.24 6.11
CA VAL A 404 -1.99 3.19 7.23
C VAL A 404 -2.75 4.44 6.85
N LEU A 405 -3.65 4.86 7.73
CA LEU A 405 -4.30 6.15 7.69
C LEU A 405 -3.54 7.10 8.62
N LEU A 406 -3.11 8.22 8.06
CA LEU A 406 -2.31 9.23 8.71
C LEU A 406 -3.13 10.51 8.86
N PHE A 407 -3.12 11.06 10.07
CA PHE A 407 -3.78 12.33 10.41
C PHE A 407 -2.74 13.37 10.82
N PRO A 408 -2.88 14.64 10.40
CA PRO A 408 -1.95 15.71 10.72
C PRO A 408 -1.91 16.03 12.22
N GLN A 409 -3.01 15.76 12.93
CA GLN A 409 -3.14 16.02 14.36
C GLN A 409 -2.21 15.13 15.19
N ALA A 410 -1.81 13.97 14.65
CA ALA A 410 -0.79 13.12 15.24
C ALA A 410 0.58 13.82 15.40
N VAL A 411 0.83 14.86 14.61
CA VAL A 411 2.04 15.70 14.69
C VAL A 411 1.71 17.14 15.08
N GLY A 412 0.56 17.35 15.72
CA GLY A 412 0.11 18.67 16.21
C GLY A 412 -0.29 19.66 15.11
N LYS A 413 -0.64 19.17 13.91
CA LYS A 413 -1.09 20.01 12.77
C LYS A 413 -2.57 19.77 12.47
N ALA A 414 -3.29 20.78 11.96
CA ALA A 414 -4.67 20.60 11.49
C ALA A 414 -4.76 19.97 10.08
N VAL A 415 -3.73 20.19 9.25
CA VAL A 415 -3.58 19.69 7.88
C VAL A 415 -2.11 19.36 7.57
N PHE A 416 -1.84 18.42 6.66
CA PHE A 416 -0.51 18.18 6.11
C PHE A 416 -0.23 19.09 4.90
N GLU A 417 1.02 19.50 4.78
CA GLU A 417 1.56 20.04 3.53
C GLU A 417 1.83 18.89 2.55
N LEU A 418 1.58 19.11 1.26
CA LEU A 418 1.81 18.07 0.24
C LEU A 418 3.29 17.61 0.21
N LYS A 419 4.22 18.55 0.34
CA LYS A 419 5.67 18.30 0.35
C LYS A 419 6.12 17.40 1.51
N ASP A 420 5.39 17.41 2.63
CA ASP A 420 5.69 16.62 3.82
C ASP A 420 5.04 15.23 3.76
N SER A 421 4.29 14.92 2.70
CA SER A 421 3.51 13.69 2.57
C SER A 421 4.13 12.67 1.62
N VAL A 422 3.72 11.41 1.73
CA VAL A 422 4.08 10.32 0.80
C VAL A 422 3.48 10.48 -0.60
N ILE A 423 2.59 11.45 -0.82
CA ILE A 423 1.85 11.60 -2.07
C ILE A 423 2.80 11.99 -3.19
N PRO A 424 2.90 11.21 -4.28
CA PRO A 424 3.85 11.48 -5.34
C PRO A 424 3.34 12.49 -6.37
N TYR A 425 2.02 12.56 -6.57
CA TYR A 425 1.43 13.39 -7.62
C TYR A 425 1.28 14.85 -7.21
N ASP A 426 1.31 15.72 -8.21
CA ASP A 426 1.21 17.17 -8.03
C ASP A 426 -0.22 17.60 -7.69
N TRP A 427 -0.35 18.72 -6.99
CA TRP A 427 -1.61 19.42 -6.76
C TRP A 427 -1.51 20.89 -7.24
N PRO A 428 -2.52 21.46 -7.92
CA PRO A 428 -3.79 20.83 -8.33
C PRO A 428 -3.61 19.75 -9.41
N LEU A 429 -4.56 18.80 -9.46
CA LEU A 429 -4.52 17.71 -10.44
C LEU A 429 -4.67 18.23 -11.88
N THR A 430 -3.98 17.58 -12.81
CA THR A 430 -4.07 17.88 -14.25
C THR A 430 -5.14 17.01 -14.90
N LYS A 431 -6.23 17.61 -15.38
CA LYS A 431 -7.32 16.90 -16.06
C LYS A 431 -6.85 16.25 -17.36
N TYR A 432 -7.43 15.08 -17.67
CA TYR A 432 -7.33 14.49 -19.01
C TYR A 432 -7.82 15.50 -20.07
N GLN A 433 -7.09 15.57 -21.17
CA GLN A 433 -7.40 16.39 -22.34
C GLN A 433 -8.12 15.56 -23.42
N GLY A 434 -8.63 16.20 -24.47
CA GLY A 434 -9.51 15.55 -25.45
C GLY A 434 -8.95 14.33 -26.20
N LYS A 435 -7.62 14.17 -26.24
CA LYS A 435 -6.94 13.01 -26.85
C LYS A 435 -6.38 12.01 -25.84
N ASP A 436 -6.53 12.28 -24.54
CA ASP A 436 -5.97 11.41 -23.50
C ASP A 436 -6.83 10.16 -23.33
N GLU A 437 -6.18 9.01 -23.46
CA GLU A 437 -6.79 7.71 -23.19
C GLU A 437 -6.18 7.12 -21.92
N PRO A 438 -6.97 6.48 -21.05
CA PRO A 438 -6.43 5.78 -19.88
C PRO A 438 -5.59 4.59 -20.34
N TRP A 439 -4.45 4.35 -19.68
CA TRP A 439 -3.69 3.14 -19.93
C TRP A 439 -4.55 1.89 -19.66
N THR A 440 -4.63 1.02 -20.67
CA THR A 440 -5.20 -0.32 -20.58
C THR A 440 -4.24 -1.32 -21.20
N LYS A 441 -3.71 -2.24 -20.37
CA LYS A 441 -2.81 -3.31 -20.81
C LYS A 441 -3.43 -4.25 -21.86
N GLY A 442 -4.76 -4.37 -21.89
CA GLY A 442 -5.50 -5.26 -22.79
C GLY A 442 -5.81 -4.68 -24.17
N ALA A 443 -5.34 -3.47 -24.49
CA ALA A 443 -5.48 -2.84 -25.79
C ALA A 443 -4.12 -2.69 -26.48
N ASP A 444 -4.11 -2.66 -27.82
CA ASP A 444 -2.92 -2.35 -28.63
C ASP A 444 -2.60 -0.85 -28.58
N HIS A 445 -1.31 -0.52 -28.50
CA HIS A 445 -0.78 0.84 -28.59
C HIS A 445 0.38 0.84 -29.60
N LEU A 446 0.12 1.33 -30.81
CA LEU A 446 1.00 1.15 -31.96
C LEU A 446 2.11 2.23 -32.08
N GLU A 447 2.01 3.32 -31.35
CA GLU A 447 3.08 4.32 -31.29
C GLU A 447 4.25 3.77 -30.49
N ASN A 448 5.48 3.96 -30.96
CA ASN A 448 6.65 3.46 -30.24
C ASN A 448 6.86 4.18 -28.90
N ASP A 449 7.26 3.42 -27.89
CA ASP A 449 7.63 3.91 -26.57
C ASP A 449 9.07 4.45 -26.51
N THR A 450 9.50 4.85 -25.31
CA THR A 450 10.87 5.30 -25.01
C THR A 450 11.95 4.30 -25.47
N ASN A 451 11.62 3.00 -25.57
CA ASN A 451 12.52 1.94 -25.99
C ASN A 451 12.42 1.60 -27.49
N GLY A 452 11.56 2.29 -28.23
CA GLY A 452 11.37 2.10 -29.67
C GLY A 452 10.40 0.97 -30.03
N PHE A 453 9.58 0.51 -29.09
CA PHE A 453 8.66 -0.61 -29.31
C PHE A 453 7.19 -0.21 -29.16
N PRO A 454 6.28 -0.77 -29.98
CA PRO A 454 4.84 -0.68 -29.74
C PRO A 454 4.42 -1.70 -28.67
N TRP A 455 3.22 -1.53 -28.10
CA TRP A 455 2.57 -2.53 -27.28
C TRP A 455 1.48 -3.23 -28.08
N VAL A 456 1.66 -4.53 -28.38
CA VAL A 456 0.67 -5.33 -29.13
C VAL A 456 0.26 -6.51 -28.28
N VAL A 457 -1.06 -6.68 -28.12
CA VAL A 457 -1.68 -7.76 -27.35
C VAL A 457 -1.74 -9.00 -28.23
N THR A 458 -0.84 -9.96 -28.02
CA THR A 458 -0.86 -11.24 -28.73
C THR A 458 -1.90 -12.20 -28.13
N LEU A 459 -2.57 -12.99 -28.99
CA LEU A 459 -3.55 -14.01 -28.62
C LEU A 459 -2.97 -15.13 -27.72
N GLU A 460 -1.66 -15.36 -27.80
CA GLU A 460 -0.91 -16.17 -26.84
C GLU A 460 -0.37 -15.26 -25.73
N GLY A 461 -0.89 -15.41 -24.52
CA GLY A 461 -0.45 -14.62 -23.39
C GLY A 461 1.05 -14.79 -23.11
N ARG A 462 1.72 -13.66 -22.89
CA ARG A 462 3.04 -13.52 -22.22
C ARG A 462 4.25 -14.13 -22.94
N ARG A 463 4.63 -13.58 -24.10
CA ARG A 463 6.04 -13.48 -24.50
C ARG A 463 6.23 -12.23 -25.34
N LYS A 464 7.20 -11.39 -24.97
CA LYS A 464 7.76 -10.38 -25.86
C LYS A 464 8.18 -11.10 -27.16
N LEU A 465 7.82 -10.54 -28.30
CA LEU A 465 8.58 -10.78 -29.51
C LEU A 465 9.99 -10.21 -29.27
N GLY A 466 10.96 -11.11 -29.08
CA GLY A 466 12.39 -10.84 -29.15
C GLY A 466 13.00 -10.09 -27.97
N ARG A 467 13.55 -10.82 -27.01
CA ARG A 467 14.93 -10.68 -26.50
C ARG A 467 15.28 -11.87 -25.62
#